data_AF-A0AAV9M5K4-F1
#
_entry.id   AF-A0AAV9M5K4-F1
#
_cell.length_a   1.000
_cell.length_b   1.000
_cell.length_c   1.000
_cell.angle_alpha   90.00
_cell.angle_beta   90.00
_cell.angle_gamma   90.00
#
_symmetry.space_group_name_H-M   'P 1'
#
loop_
_entity.id
_entity.type
_entity.pdbx_description
1 polymer ?
#
loop_
_entity_poly.entity_id
_entity_poly.type
_entity_poly.pdbx_seq_one_letter_code
_entity_poly.pdbx_strand_id
1 'polypeptide(L)'
;MLQTLLNSCSLIVSFSLEHCSGNLGKIKSDSLKVLNIHQHGSTWEIDAPNLVSLDYMGSQIPELKIARVSTQLEPSKIILECNNLNASWFCKLRKFLSNSSSWSEVSLYFINCGDINMTDLQMDNIGYTRVDVLNVNVQWMNQTFVDALLWSCHPRRLNLFSDVIGTVTDFINHLVFLTNSSHSTSHRSTPWHSQLKEIKAFDGKNQSPQLRSGELAKRTLMEGKEEVHLLLDW
;
A
#
# COMPACT_ATOMS: atom_id res chain seq x y z
N MET A 1 -14.96 26.29 -11.55
CA MET A 1 -15.83 26.58 -10.38
C MET A 1 -15.28 25.97 -9.10
N LEU A 2 -15.10 24.65 -9.00
CA LEU A 2 -14.59 24.01 -7.77
C LEU A 2 -13.21 24.52 -7.33
N GLN A 3 -12.24 24.54 -8.24
CA GLN A 3 -10.90 25.05 -7.95
C GLN A 3 -10.91 26.53 -7.53
N THR A 4 -11.80 27.32 -8.13
CA THR A 4 -12.00 28.73 -7.77
C THR A 4 -12.54 28.86 -6.34
N LEU A 5 -13.46 27.99 -5.93
CA LEU A 5 -14.01 27.98 -4.57
C LEU A 5 -12.93 27.64 -3.53
N LEU A 6 -12.16 26.57 -3.76
CA LEU A 6 -11.12 26.11 -2.84
C LEU A 6 -9.95 27.09 -2.71
N ASN A 7 -9.62 27.81 -3.79
CA ASN A 7 -8.58 28.84 -3.79
C ASN A 7 -9.03 30.14 -3.12
N SER A 8 -10.30 30.51 -3.25
CA SER A 8 -10.78 31.82 -2.81
C SER A 8 -11.38 31.81 -1.41
N CYS A 9 -11.67 30.64 -0.84
CA CYS A 9 -12.34 30.52 0.45
C CYS A 9 -11.43 29.88 1.52
N SER A 10 -10.81 30.72 2.34
CA SER A 10 -9.95 30.32 3.46
C SER A 10 -10.69 29.64 4.62
N LEU A 11 -12.03 29.61 4.58
CA LEU A 11 -12.87 28.96 5.60
C LEU A 11 -13.09 27.48 5.32
N ILE A 12 -12.77 26.99 4.10
CA ILE A 12 -12.94 25.59 3.76
C ILE A 12 -11.79 24.79 4.37
N VAL A 13 -12.10 24.11 5.47
CA VAL A 13 -11.15 23.25 6.19
C VAL A 13 -11.36 21.76 5.90
N SER A 14 -12.52 21.39 5.37
CA SER A 14 -12.86 20.02 5.00
C SER A 14 -13.57 20.03 3.64
N PHE A 15 -13.23 19.08 2.78
CA PHE A 15 -13.83 18.94 1.46
C PHE A 15 -13.99 17.47 1.08
N SER A 16 -15.14 17.12 0.51
CA SER A 16 -15.46 15.76 0.07
C SER A 16 -15.95 15.78 -1.36
N LEU A 17 -15.40 14.90 -2.18
CA LEU A 17 -15.75 14.73 -3.58
C LEU A 17 -16.09 13.27 -3.83
N GLU A 18 -17.36 12.99 -4.07
CA GLU A 18 -17.86 11.64 -4.28
C GLU A 18 -18.57 11.56 -5.63
N HIS A 19 -18.23 10.56 -6.44
CA HIS A 19 -18.90 10.22 -7.70
C HIS A 19 -19.12 11.38 -8.69
N CYS A 20 -18.28 12.41 -8.63
CA CYS A 20 -18.42 13.56 -9.51
C CYS A 20 -17.96 13.22 -10.93
N SER A 21 -18.72 13.61 -11.95
CA SER A 21 -18.31 13.52 -13.35
C SER A 21 -17.54 14.78 -13.74
N GLY A 22 -16.27 14.64 -14.15
CA GLY A 22 -15.48 15.75 -14.70
C GLY A 22 -13.99 15.64 -14.39
N ASN A 23 -13.16 16.23 -15.25
CA ASN A 23 -11.71 16.23 -15.10
C ASN A 23 -11.29 17.36 -14.15
N LEU A 24 -11.42 17.11 -12.85
CA LEU A 24 -11.13 18.07 -11.79
C LEU A 24 -9.71 17.92 -11.23
N GLY A 25 -8.79 17.24 -11.95
CA GLY A 25 -7.53 16.64 -11.49
C GLY A 25 -6.47 17.53 -10.79
N LYS A 26 -6.86 18.67 -10.25
CA LYS A 26 -6.07 19.52 -9.36
C LYS A 26 -6.91 20.04 -8.20
N ILE A 27 -6.35 19.94 -6.99
CA ILE A 27 -6.80 20.62 -5.79
C ILE A 27 -5.67 21.54 -5.34
N LYS A 28 -6.02 22.78 -5.05
CA LYS A 28 -5.12 23.72 -4.37
C LYS A 28 -5.90 24.43 -3.27
N SER A 29 -5.39 24.39 -2.04
CA SER A 29 -6.01 25.07 -0.91
C SER A 29 -5.06 25.14 0.29
N ASP A 30 -4.82 26.36 0.78
CA ASP A 30 -4.00 26.57 1.97
C ASP A 30 -4.78 26.33 3.28
N SER A 31 -6.11 26.32 3.26
CA SER A 31 -6.94 26.13 4.48
C SER A 31 -7.35 24.69 4.73
N LEU A 32 -7.23 23.82 3.71
CA LEU A 32 -7.78 22.47 3.74
C LEU A 32 -6.98 21.56 4.69
N LYS A 33 -7.69 20.92 5.61
CA LYS A 33 -7.15 19.95 6.58
C LYS A 33 -7.65 18.53 6.35
N VAL A 34 -8.87 18.37 5.84
CA VAL A 34 -9.48 17.06 5.57
C VAL A 34 -9.92 17.00 4.13
N LEU A 35 -9.52 15.95 3.42
CA LEU A 35 -9.87 15.72 2.03
C LEU A 35 -10.36 14.29 1.85
N ASN A 36 -11.58 14.16 1.30
CA ASN A 36 -12.12 12.89 0.83
C ASN A 36 -12.31 12.96 -0.70
N ILE A 37 -11.72 12.02 -1.44
CA ILE A 37 -11.90 11.88 -2.89
C ILE A 37 -12.25 10.44 -3.21
N HIS A 38 -13.50 10.18 -3.58
CA HIS A 38 -13.95 8.89 -4.10
C HIS A 38 -14.33 9.05 -5.57
N GLN A 39 -13.37 8.82 -6.46
CA GLN A 39 -13.52 8.98 -7.90
C GLN A 39 -12.68 7.99 -8.70
N HIS A 40 -13.26 7.45 -9.77
CA HIS A 40 -12.53 6.62 -10.74
C HIS A 40 -12.06 7.45 -11.94
N GLY A 41 -10.88 7.13 -12.47
CA GLY A 41 -10.46 7.55 -13.81
C GLY A 41 -9.74 8.90 -13.95
N SER A 42 -9.37 9.58 -12.86
CA SER A 42 -8.58 10.82 -12.92
C SER A 42 -7.34 10.76 -12.04
N THR A 43 -6.22 11.25 -12.57
CA THR A 43 -5.02 11.54 -11.78
C THR A 43 -5.23 12.88 -11.07
N TRP A 44 -4.99 12.91 -9.76
CA TRP A 44 -5.17 14.08 -8.93
C TRP A 44 -3.84 14.69 -8.51
N GLU A 45 -3.66 15.99 -8.70
CA GLU A 45 -2.60 16.78 -8.08
C GLU A 45 -3.17 17.50 -6.86
N ILE A 46 -2.67 17.21 -5.66
CA ILE A 46 -3.15 17.80 -4.40
C ILE A 46 -2.06 18.70 -3.81
N ASP A 47 -2.29 20.01 -3.91
CA ASP A 47 -1.47 21.10 -3.35
C ASP A 47 -2.19 21.69 -2.12
N ALA A 48 -2.09 20.98 -1.00
CA ALA A 48 -2.73 21.34 0.26
C ALA A 48 -1.72 21.19 1.41
N PRO A 49 -0.93 22.24 1.73
CA PRO A 49 0.19 22.14 2.67
C PRO A 49 -0.23 21.88 4.11
N ASN A 50 -1.49 22.17 4.47
CA ASN A 50 -2.05 21.98 5.81
C ASN A 50 -2.93 20.73 5.92
N LEU A 51 -2.84 19.82 4.96
CA LEU A 51 -3.65 18.60 4.93
C LEU A 51 -3.21 17.63 6.03
N VAL A 52 -4.16 17.28 6.90
CA VAL A 52 -3.98 16.37 8.04
C VAL A 52 -4.52 14.98 7.75
N SER A 53 -5.59 14.87 6.96
CA SER A 53 -6.28 13.61 6.68
C SER A 53 -6.64 13.51 5.19
N LEU A 54 -6.30 12.38 4.59
CA LEU A 54 -6.67 12.01 3.23
C LEU A 54 -7.43 10.68 3.21
N ASP A 55 -8.67 10.70 2.74
CA ASP A 55 -9.41 9.52 2.32
C ASP A 55 -9.46 9.54 0.78
N TYR A 56 -8.78 8.60 0.14
CA TYR A 56 -8.70 8.56 -1.32
C TYR A 56 -9.12 7.19 -1.84
N MET A 57 -10.08 7.15 -2.76
CA MET A 57 -10.44 5.97 -3.53
C MET A 57 -10.40 6.31 -5.02
N GLY A 58 -9.53 5.62 -5.77
CA GLY A 58 -9.41 5.83 -7.19
C GLY A 58 -8.49 4.85 -7.90
N SER A 59 -8.45 4.93 -9.24
CA SER A 59 -7.69 4.00 -10.08
C SER A 59 -6.26 4.44 -10.40
N GLN A 60 -5.84 5.62 -9.93
CA GLN A 60 -4.51 6.19 -10.14
C GLN A 60 -3.94 6.70 -8.82
N ILE A 61 -2.62 6.66 -8.67
CA ILE A 61 -1.94 7.23 -7.50
C ILE A 61 -1.97 8.76 -7.62
N PRO A 62 -2.52 9.50 -6.64
CA PRO A 62 -2.50 10.96 -6.67
C PRO A 62 -1.09 11.50 -6.44
N GLU A 63 -0.78 12.68 -6.95
CA GLU A 63 0.44 13.42 -6.64
C GLU A 63 0.21 14.38 -5.47
N LEU A 64 0.94 14.20 -4.37
CA LEU A 64 0.90 15.10 -3.22
C LEU A 64 2.02 16.13 -3.32
N LYS A 65 1.66 17.41 -3.17
CA LYS A 65 2.58 18.55 -3.04
C LYS A 65 2.45 19.14 -1.65
N ILE A 66 2.78 18.35 -0.63
CA ILE A 66 2.69 18.79 0.76
C ILE A 66 4.03 19.41 1.17
N ALA A 67 3.99 20.56 1.83
CA ALA A 67 5.19 21.17 2.39
C ALA A 67 5.71 20.29 3.53
N ARG A 68 6.95 19.81 3.42
CA ARG A 68 7.63 18.85 4.31
C ARG A 68 7.67 19.22 5.82
N VAL A 69 7.12 20.35 6.25
CA VAL A 69 7.51 20.97 7.52
C VAL A 69 6.58 20.67 8.70
N SER A 70 5.26 20.51 8.56
CA SER A 70 4.46 20.17 9.75
C SER A 70 3.02 19.80 9.41
N THR A 71 2.76 18.52 9.22
CA THR A 71 1.68 17.77 9.87
C THR A 71 1.73 16.36 9.30
N GLN A 72 1.89 15.39 10.19
CA GLN A 72 1.81 13.98 9.85
C GLN A 72 0.41 13.78 9.25
N LEU A 73 0.34 13.21 8.04
CA LEU A 73 -0.92 12.70 7.52
C LEU A 73 -1.35 11.56 8.45
N GLU A 74 -2.16 11.87 9.46
CA GLU A 74 -2.66 10.93 10.46
C GLU A 74 -3.99 10.32 9.98
N PRO A 75 -4.37 9.16 10.52
CA PRO A 75 -4.60 7.95 9.74
C PRO A 75 -5.36 8.20 8.43
N SER A 76 -4.60 8.24 7.34
CA SER A 76 -5.15 8.41 6.00
C SER A 76 -5.41 7.05 5.38
N LYS A 77 -6.60 6.89 4.79
CA LYS A 77 -7.02 5.67 4.12
C LYS A 77 -6.91 5.87 2.63
N ILE A 78 -6.27 4.93 1.96
CA ILE A 78 -6.15 4.96 0.51
C ILE A 78 -6.61 3.63 -0.02
N ILE A 79 -7.50 3.66 -1.01
CA ILE A 79 -7.97 2.53 -1.79
C ILE A 79 -7.55 2.79 -3.23
N LEU A 80 -6.59 2.01 -3.73
CA LEU A 80 -6.19 2.05 -5.14
C LEU A 80 -6.73 0.85 -5.89
N GLU A 81 -7.49 1.09 -6.95
CA GLU A 81 -7.91 0.06 -7.91
C GLU A 81 -6.89 -0.03 -9.04
N CYS A 82 -6.06 -1.06 -8.98
CA CYS A 82 -4.84 -1.13 -9.77
C CYS A 82 -5.00 -2.06 -10.98
N ASN A 83 -4.77 -1.49 -12.17
CA ASN A 83 -4.69 -2.22 -13.45
C ASN A 83 -3.35 -1.93 -14.13
N ASN A 84 -2.81 -2.88 -14.89
CA ASN A 84 -1.58 -2.73 -15.70
C ASN A 84 -0.34 -2.34 -14.88
N LEU A 85 -0.02 -3.14 -13.87
CA LEU A 85 1.14 -2.92 -13.00
C LEU A 85 2.47 -3.09 -13.74
N ASN A 86 3.42 -2.21 -13.45
CA ASN A 86 4.81 -2.30 -13.89
C ASN A 86 5.73 -1.62 -12.85
N ALA A 87 7.05 -1.66 -13.07
CA ALA A 87 8.01 -1.03 -12.17
C ALA A 87 7.75 0.48 -11.97
N SER A 88 7.36 1.21 -13.03
CA SER A 88 7.04 2.63 -12.95
C SER A 88 5.86 2.93 -12.00
N TRP A 89 4.84 2.06 -11.98
CA TRP A 89 3.72 2.19 -11.06
C TRP A 89 4.17 2.06 -9.60
N PHE A 90 5.02 1.07 -9.29
CA PHE A 90 5.57 0.90 -7.94
C PHE A 90 6.53 2.03 -7.55
N CYS A 91 7.31 2.59 -8.48
CA CYS A 91 8.09 3.81 -8.21
C CYS A 91 7.19 5.00 -7.85
N LYS A 92 6.06 5.18 -8.55
CA LYS A 92 5.06 6.20 -8.21
C LYS A 92 4.46 5.95 -6.82
N LEU A 93 4.17 4.69 -6.49
CA LEU A 93 3.66 4.33 -5.16
C LEU A 93 4.67 4.69 -4.08
N ARG A 94 5.95 4.35 -4.25
CA ARG A 94 7.00 4.72 -3.27
C ARG A 94 7.15 6.24 -3.14
N LYS A 95 7.18 6.97 -4.26
CA LYS A 95 7.22 8.44 -4.23
C LYS A 95 6.03 9.00 -3.47
N PHE A 96 4.84 8.47 -3.71
CA PHE A 96 3.63 8.85 -3.03
C PHE A 96 3.72 8.57 -1.52
N LEU A 97 4.09 7.35 -1.14
CA LEU A 97 4.22 6.95 0.25
C LEU A 97 5.28 7.80 0.97
N SER A 98 6.37 8.16 0.31
CA SER A 98 7.45 8.99 0.89
C SER A 98 7.02 10.41 1.30
N ASN A 99 5.81 10.86 0.95
CA ASN A 99 5.26 12.13 1.42
C ASN A 99 4.84 12.10 2.90
N SER A 100 4.74 10.92 3.51
CA SER A 100 4.49 10.77 4.95
C SER A 100 5.49 9.79 5.57
N SER A 101 5.93 10.08 6.79
CA SER A 101 6.79 9.18 7.58
C SER A 101 6.02 8.01 8.20
N SER A 102 4.68 8.08 8.22
CA SER A 102 3.82 7.12 8.92
C SER A 102 2.47 7.01 8.24
N TRP A 103 2.34 6.11 7.27
CA TRP A 103 1.02 5.69 6.77
C TRP A 103 0.42 4.68 7.73
N SER A 104 -0.71 5.00 8.34
CA SER A 104 -1.42 4.08 9.23
C SER A 104 -2.01 2.88 8.49
N GLU A 105 -2.62 3.14 7.34
CA GLU A 105 -3.41 2.14 6.62
C GLU A 105 -3.43 2.43 5.11
N VAL A 106 -2.97 1.49 4.32
CA VAL A 106 -3.02 1.56 2.85
C VAL A 106 -3.76 0.33 2.37
N SER A 107 -4.80 0.52 1.56
CA SER A 107 -5.58 -0.55 0.95
C SER A 107 -5.35 -0.57 -0.56
N LEU A 108 -4.92 -1.69 -1.10
CA LEU A 108 -4.64 -1.85 -2.52
C LEU A 108 -5.49 -3.00 -3.05
N TYR A 109 -6.25 -2.72 -4.11
CA TYR A 109 -7.10 -3.66 -4.80
C TYR A 109 -6.51 -3.95 -6.18
N PHE A 110 -6.17 -5.21 -6.43
CA PHE A 110 -5.49 -5.64 -7.64
C PHE A 110 -6.30 -6.72 -8.38
N ILE A 111 -6.62 -6.45 -9.65
CA ILE A 111 -7.36 -7.39 -10.49
C ILE A 111 -6.42 -8.32 -11.25
N ASN A 112 -5.36 -7.77 -11.85
CA ASN A 112 -4.42 -8.53 -12.66
C ASN A 112 -2.98 -8.04 -12.46
N CYS A 113 -2.17 -8.86 -11.78
CA CYS A 113 -0.77 -8.55 -11.50
C CYS A 113 0.14 -9.39 -12.40
N GLY A 114 0.69 -8.77 -13.44
CA GLY A 114 1.69 -9.38 -14.32
C GLY A 114 3.09 -9.36 -13.72
N ASP A 115 4.08 -9.85 -14.48
CA ASP A 115 5.48 -9.87 -14.08
C ASP A 115 6.03 -8.45 -13.91
N ILE A 116 6.73 -8.23 -12.80
CA ILE A 116 7.34 -6.93 -12.48
C ILE A 116 8.85 -7.05 -12.64
N ASN A 117 9.42 -6.16 -13.45
CA ASN A 117 10.87 -6.06 -13.58
C ASN A 117 11.47 -5.44 -12.30
N MET A 118 11.98 -6.30 -11.42
CA MET A 118 12.61 -5.87 -10.16
C MET A 118 13.88 -5.03 -10.38
N THR A 119 14.58 -5.23 -11.49
CA THR A 119 15.81 -4.46 -11.80
C THR A 119 15.49 -2.97 -11.97
N ASP A 120 14.43 -2.66 -12.71
CA ASP A 120 13.99 -1.28 -12.94
C ASP A 120 13.51 -0.63 -11.64
N LEU A 121 12.88 -1.41 -10.77
CA LEU A 121 12.38 -0.94 -9.48
C LEU A 121 13.52 -0.60 -8.50
N GLN A 122 14.62 -1.34 -8.55
CA GLN A 122 15.77 -1.15 -7.65
C GLN A 122 16.67 0.02 -8.03
N MET A 123 16.66 0.43 -9.29
CA MET A 123 17.43 1.60 -9.74
C MET A 123 16.87 2.92 -9.20
N ASP A 124 15.67 2.92 -8.66
CA ASP A 124 15.03 4.10 -8.12
C ASP A 124 15.42 4.32 -6.64
N ASN A 125 16.18 5.39 -6.39
CA ASN A 125 16.84 5.76 -5.14
C ASN A 125 15.91 6.29 -4.04
N ILE A 126 14.60 6.05 -4.14
CA ILE A 126 13.64 6.47 -3.12
C ILE A 126 13.83 5.59 -1.90
N GLY A 127 14.14 6.21 -0.76
CA GLY A 127 14.35 5.53 0.52
C GLY A 127 13.12 4.74 0.98
N TYR A 128 13.33 3.82 1.92
CA TYR A 128 12.28 2.97 2.45
C TYR A 128 11.20 3.79 3.15
N THR A 129 9.94 3.59 2.75
CA THR A 129 8.79 4.12 3.50
C THR A 129 8.10 2.96 4.19
N ARG A 130 7.80 3.12 5.48
CA ARG A 130 7.13 2.09 6.29
C ARG A 130 5.63 2.35 6.32
N VAL A 131 4.85 1.35 5.92
CA VAL A 131 3.39 1.31 6.11
C VAL A 131 3.06 0.53 7.38
N ASP A 132 2.18 1.04 8.25
CA ASP A 132 1.80 0.31 9.46
C ASP A 132 0.90 -0.88 9.14
N VAL A 133 -0.21 -0.63 8.44
CA VAL A 133 -1.16 -1.64 7.97
C VAL A 133 -1.31 -1.57 6.45
N LEU A 134 -1.03 -2.68 5.76
CA LEU A 134 -1.29 -2.85 4.33
C LEU A 134 -2.42 -3.86 4.15
N ASN A 135 -3.55 -3.42 3.64
CA ASN A 135 -4.62 -4.30 3.17
C ASN A 135 -4.42 -4.55 1.67
N VAL A 136 -4.39 -5.81 1.28
CA VAL A 136 -4.20 -6.25 -0.10
C VAL A 136 -5.38 -7.11 -0.47
N ASN A 137 -6.15 -6.67 -1.44
CA ASN A 137 -7.12 -7.51 -2.13
C ASN A 137 -6.55 -7.83 -3.52
N VAL A 138 -6.40 -9.11 -3.84
CA VAL A 138 -5.77 -9.54 -5.09
C VAL A 138 -6.48 -10.75 -5.67
N GLN A 139 -6.83 -10.71 -6.96
CA GLN A 139 -7.40 -11.87 -7.63
C GLN A 139 -6.31 -12.83 -8.12
N TRP A 140 -5.27 -12.29 -8.78
CA TRP A 140 -4.17 -13.05 -9.37
C TRP A 140 -2.84 -12.36 -9.16
N MET A 141 -1.79 -13.14 -8.90
CA MET A 141 -0.45 -12.63 -8.67
C MET A 141 0.65 -13.62 -9.06
N ASN A 142 1.87 -13.10 -9.15
CA ASN A 142 3.11 -13.87 -9.25
C ASN A 142 4.09 -13.44 -8.15
N GLN A 143 5.20 -14.18 -8.05
CA GLN A 143 6.25 -13.92 -7.05
C GLN A 143 6.88 -12.52 -7.19
N THR A 144 7.14 -12.06 -8.41
CA THR A 144 7.76 -10.74 -8.64
C THR A 144 6.86 -9.58 -8.22
N PHE A 145 5.54 -9.75 -8.29
CA PHE A 145 4.57 -8.80 -7.77
C PHE A 145 4.65 -8.73 -6.24
N VAL A 146 4.71 -9.88 -5.56
CA VAL A 146 4.84 -9.90 -4.09
C VAL A 146 6.14 -9.22 -3.68
N ASP A 147 7.24 -9.52 -4.36
CA ASP A 147 8.53 -8.87 -4.12
C ASP A 147 8.44 -7.35 -4.30
N ALA A 148 7.83 -6.88 -5.40
CA ALA A 148 7.67 -5.45 -5.69
C ALA A 148 6.77 -4.74 -4.66
N LEU A 149 5.71 -5.40 -4.22
CA LEU A 149 4.76 -4.87 -3.24
C LEU A 149 5.41 -4.70 -1.87
N LEU A 150 6.10 -5.74 -1.40
CA LEU A 150 6.84 -5.77 -0.15
C LEU A 150 7.96 -4.73 -0.15
N TRP A 151 8.73 -4.68 -1.24
CA TRP A 151 9.76 -3.68 -1.47
C TRP A 151 9.23 -2.25 -1.50
N SER A 152 8.00 -2.03 -1.97
CA SER A 152 7.44 -0.68 -2.06
C SER A 152 6.84 -0.19 -0.76
N CYS A 153 6.25 -1.09 0.04
CA CYS A 153 5.42 -0.70 1.19
C CYS A 153 6.06 -1.00 2.56
N HIS A 154 6.98 -1.97 2.65
CA HIS A 154 7.60 -2.43 3.91
C HIS A 154 6.62 -2.52 5.10
N PRO A 155 5.48 -3.22 4.94
CA PRO A 155 4.40 -3.14 5.92
C PRO A 155 4.74 -3.86 7.24
N ARG A 156 4.32 -3.31 8.38
CA ARG A 156 4.38 -4.04 9.67
C ARG A 156 3.26 -5.08 9.78
N ARG A 157 2.05 -4.73 9.32
CA ARG A 157 0.88 -5.61 9.26
C ARG A 157 0.43 -5.75 7.81
N LEU A 158 0.16 -6.97 7.39
CA LEU A 158 -0.37 -7.31 6.09
C LEU A 158 -1.70 -8.06 6.28
N ASN A 159 -2.78 -7.47 5.79
CA ASN A 159 -4.08 -8.13 5.69
C ASN A 159 -4.27 -8.50 4.22
N LEU A 160 -4.32 -9.79 3.92
CA LEU A 160 -4.44 -10.33 2.58
C LEU A 160 -5.84 -10.90 2.38
N PHE A 161 -6.51 -10.47 1.33
CA PHE A 161 -7.79 -10.99 0.88
C PHE A 161 -7.71 -11.45 -0.58
N SER A 162 -8.31 -12.58 -0.89
CA SER A 162 -8.56 -13.04 -2.26
C SER A 162 -9.76 -13.97 -2.29
N ASP A 163 -10.60 -13.83 -3.30
CA ASP A 163 -11.66 -14.79 -3.65
C ASP A 163 -11.10 -16.08 -4.28
N VAL A 164 -9.82 -16.08 -4.67
CA VAL A 164 -9.10 -17.23 -5.20
C VAL A 164 -8.19 -17.82 -4.12
N ILE A 165 -8.64 -18.91 -3.48
CA ILE A 165 -7.91 -19.57 -2.37
C ILE A 165 -6.45 -19.92 -2.75
N GLY A 166 -6.21 -20.31 -4.01
CA GLY A 166 -4.87 -20.58 -4.53
C GLY A 166 -3.94 -19.37 -4.45
N THR A 167 -4.46 -18.17 -4.72
CA THR A 167 -3.70 -16.91 -4.67
C THR A 167 -3.22 -16.59 -3.26
N VAL A 168 -4.08 -16.78 -2.24
CA VAL A 168 -3.69 -16.62 -0.83
C VAL A 168 -2.58 -17.61 -0.47
N THR A 169 -2.74 -18.86 -0.90
CA THR A 169 -1.77 -19.93 -0.65
C THR A 169 -0.41 -19.63 -1.24
N ASP A 170 -0.37 -19.25 -2.51
CA ASP A 170 0.86 -18.94 -3.23
C ASP A 170 1.56 -17.71 -2.63
N PHE A 171 0.79 -16.72 -2.16
CA PHE A 171 1.33 -15.51 -1.53
C PHE A 171 2.06 -15.89 -0.23
N ILE A 172 1.41 -16.69 0.62
CA ILE A 172 1.97 -17.13 1.90
C ILE A 172 3.18 -18.03 1.66
N ASN A 173 3.12 -18.96 0.70
CA ASN A 173 4.25 -19.82 0.35
C ASN A 173 5.47 -18.99 -0.08
N HIS A 174 5.25 -17.93 -0.86
CA HIS A 174 6.31 -17.02 -1.24
C HIS A 174 6.89 -16.26 -0.03
N LEU A 175 6.05 -15.75 0.88
CA LEU A 175 6.52 -15.13 2.13
C LEU A 175 7.38 -16.09 2.98
N VAL A 176 6.95 -17.34 3.12
CA VAL A 176 7.72 -18.37 3.82
C VAL A 176 9.06 -18.62 3.11
N PHE A 177 9.06 -18.69 1.78
CA PHE A 177 10.29 -18.80 0.99
C PHE A 177 11.25 -17.62 1.26
N LEU A 178 10.74 -16.38 1.29
CA LEU A 178 11.54 -15.19 1.61
C LEU A 178 12.17 -15.29 3.01
N THR A 179 11.39 -15.66 4.03
CA THR A 179 11.91 -15.83 5.40
C THR A 179 13.01 -16.88 5.48
N ASN A 180 12.83 -18.03 4.82
CA ASN A 180 13.85 -19.10 4.83
C ASN A 180 15.11 -18.72 4.06
N SER A 181 14.97 -17.95 2.98
CA SER A 181 16.09 -17.44 2.18
C SER A 181 16.95 -16.46 2.97
N SER A 182 16.36 -15.66 3.86
CA SER A 182 17.08 -14.72 4.73
C SER A 182 18.11 -15.38 5.65
N HIS A 183 17.93 -16.68 5.96
CA HIS A 183 18.83 -17.47 6.80
C HIS A 183 19.91 -18.23 6.02
N SER A 184 19.93 -18.13 4.69
CA SER A 184 20.90 -18.82 3.84
C SER A 184 22.19 -18.00 3.66
N THR A 185 23.33 -18.56 4.04
CA THR A 185 24.66 -17.93 3.91
C THR A 185 25.26 -18.04 2.50
N SER A 186 24.46 -18.36 1.48
CA SER A 186 24.98 -18.56 0.12
C SER A 186 25.22 -17.22 -0.60
N HIS A 187 26.33 -17.15 -1.33
CA HIS A 187 26.92 -15.98 -2.01
C HIS A 187 26.03 -15.27 -3.05
N ARG A 188 24.76 -15.68 -3.20
CA ARG A 188 23.76 -15.14 -4.12
C ARG A 188 22.53 -14.60 -3.36
N SER A 189 22.74 -14.01 -2.18
CA SER A 189 21.70 -13.25 -1.52
C SER A 189 21.36 -12.03 -2.37
N THR A 190 20.22 -12.04 -3.03
CA THR A 190 19.58 -10.82 -3.51
C THR A 190 19.27 -9.97 -2.27
N PRO A 191 19.91 -8.80 -2.06
CA PRO A 191 19.98 -8.10 -0.77
C PRO A 191 18.64 -7.73 -0.12
N TRP A 192 17.55 -7.75 -0.88
CA TRP A 192 16.20 -7.45 -0.42
C TRP A 192 15.44 -8.66 0.15
N HIS A 193 15.72 -9.89 -0.31
CA HIS A 193 15.05 -11.09 0.24
C HIS A 193 15.54 -11.42 1.66
N SER A 194 16.72 -10.90 2.05
CA SER A 194 17.31 -11.15 3.38
C SER A 194 16.80 -10.23 4.49
N GLN A 195 15.82 -9.36 4.20
CA GLN A 195 15.30 -8.43 5.19
C GLN A 195 14.15 -9.05 5.99
N LEU A 196 13.22 -9.80 5.37
CA LEU A 196 12.12 -10.41 6.11
C LEU A 196 12.61 -11.56 7.01
N LYS A 197 12.62 -11.34 8.33
CA LYS A 197 13.14 -12.28 9.35
C LYS A 197 12.08 -13.25 9.82
N GLU A 198 10.86 -12.78 10.06
CA GLU A 198 9.79 -13.60 10.63
C GLU A 198 8.41 -13.17 10.14
N ILE A 199 7.50 -14.13 10.00
CA ILE A 199 6.07 -13.89 9.77
C ILE A 199 5.23 -14.55 10.87
N LYS A 200 4.23 -13.84 11.39
CA LYS A 200 3.28 -14.36 12.40
C LYS A 200 1.86 -14.04 11.96
N ALA A 201 0.98 -15.04 11.83
CA ALA A 201 -0.44 -14.76 11.57
C ALA A 201 -1.25 -14.60 12.87
N PHE A 202 -2.36 -13.89 12.79
CA PHE A 202 -3.27 -13.60 13.90
C PHE A 202 -4.73 -13.55 13.46
N ASP A 203 -5.66 -13.59 14.42
CA ASP A 203 -7.10 -13.75 14.17
C ASP A 203 -7.87 -12.46 13.84
N GLY A 204 -7.17 -11.39 13.42
CA GLY A 204 -7.77 -10.06 13.19
C GLY A 204 -8.18 -9.32 14.47
N LYS A 205 -8.34 -10.00 15.61
CA LYS A 205 -8.74 -9.43 16.91
C LYS A 205 -7.54 -9.16 17.84
N ASN A 206 -6.33 -9.07 17.27
CA ASN A 206 -5.05 -8.89 17.98
C ASN A 206 -4.69 -10.01 18.99
N GLN A 207 -5.34 -11.18 18.94
CA GLN A 207 -4.86 -12.32 19.73
C GLN A 207 -3.82 -13.07 18.90
N SER A 208 -2.57 -13.05 19.36
CA SER A 208 -1.51 -13.89 18.80
C SER A 208 -1.80 -15.35 19.13
N PRO A 209 -2.01 -16.24 18.15
CA PRO A 209 -2.05 -17.66 18.44
C PRO A 209 -0.63 -18.11 18.83
N GLN A 210 -0.52 -18.97 19.86
CA GLN A 210 0.73 -19.45 20.44
C GLN A 210 1.52 -20.44 19.55
N LEU A 211 1.50 -20.29 18.23
CA LEU A 211 2.06 -21.28 17.29
C LEU A 211 3.21 -20.72 16.45
N ARG A 212 4.23 -21.54 16.21
CA ARG A 212 5.40 -21.19 15.38
C ARG A 212 4.96 -20.86 13.95
N SER A 213 5.66 -19.91 13.33
CA SER A 213 5.42 -19.35 11.99
C SER A 213 5.00 -20.38 10.92
N GLY A 214 5.69 -21.53 10.85
CA GLY A 214 5.42 -22.59 9.87
C GLY A 214 4.17 -23.45 10.12
N GLU A 215 3.66 -23.53 11.36
CA GLU A 215 2.45 -24.31 11.69
C GLU A 215 1.17 -23.49 11.49
N LEU A 216 1.25 -22.17 11.69
CA LEU A 216 0.08 -21.31 11.51
C LEU A 216 -0.21 -21.05 10.04
N ALA A 217 0.82 -20.82 9.21
CA ALA A 217 0.68 -20.80 7.75
C ALA A 217 -0.02 -22.08 7.27
N LYS A 218 0.44 -23.26 7.73
CA LYS A 218 -0.19 -24.55 7.40
C LYS A 218 -1.64 -24.68 7.86
N ARG A 219 -2.03 -24.16 9.03
CA ARG A 219 -3.43 -24.16 9.48
C ARG A 219 -4.30 -23.22 8.67
N THR A 220 -3.85 -21.99 8.42
CA THR A 220 -4.58 -21.03 7.59
C THR A 220 -4.74 -21.54 6.16
N LEU A 221 -3.71 -22.21 5.62
CA LEU A 221 -3.74 -22.94 4.34
C LEU A 221 -4.74 -24.09 4.34
N MET A 222 -4.88 -24.83 5.45
CA MET A 222 -5.83 -25.95 5.57
C MET A 222 -7.29 -25.51 5.74
N GLU A 223 -7.54 -24.30 6.24
CA GLU A 223 -8.89 -23.78 6.47
C GLU A 223 -9.49 -23.08 5.24
N GLY A 224 -8.73 -22.92 4.14
CA GLY A 224 -9.25 -22.36 2.89
C GLY A 224 -9.80 -20.93 3.02
N LYS A 225 -9.17 -20.11 3.87
CA LYS A 225 -9.65 -18.76 4.17
C LYS A 225 -9.36 -17.79 3.03
N GLU A 226 -10.38 -17.03 2.66
CA GLU A 226 -10.28 -15.90 1.72
C GLU A 226 -9.51 -14.72 2.31
N GLU A 227 -9.37 -14.65 3.65
CA GLU A 227 -8.72 -13.57 4.37
C GLU A 227 -7.68 -14.07 5.39
N VAL A 228 -6.50 -13.43 5.42
CA VAL A 228 -5.40 -13.75 6.33
C VAL A 228 -4.74 -12.47 6.86
N HIS A 229 -4.48 -12.43 8.16
CA HIS A 229 -3.78 -11.32 8.80
C HIS A 229 -2.38 -11.74 9.28
N LEU A 230 -1.36 -10.99 8.89
CA LEU A 230 0.05 -11.28 9.11
C LEU A 230 0.77 -10.08 9.75
N LEU A 231 1.67 -10.38 10.68
CA LEU A 231 2.69 -9.49 11.19
C LEU A 231 4.01 -9.86 10.52
N LEU A 232 4.68 -8.87 9.96
CA LEU A 232 5.96 -9.02 9.26
C LEU A 232 7.06 -8.36 10.08
N ASP A 233 8.10 -9.13 10.38
CA ASP A 233 9.32 -8.64 11.03
C ASP A 233 10.45 -8.57 9.99
N TRP A 234 10.99 -7.37 9.81
CA TRP A 234 12.04 -7.04 8.82
C TRP A 234 13.39 -6.86 9.51
#